data_AF-A0A7V2S6L7-F1
#
_entry.id   AF-A0A7V2S6L7-F1
#
_cell.length_a   1.000
_cell.length_b   1.000
_cell.length_c   1.000
_cell.angle_alpha   90.00
_cell.angle_beta   90.00
_cell.angle_gamma   90.00
#
_symmetry.space_group_name_H-M   'P 1'
#
loop_
_entity.id
_entity.type
_entity.pdbx_description
1 polymer ?
#
loop_
_entity_poly.entity_id
_entity_poly.type
_entity_poly.pdbx_seq_one_letter_code
_entity_poly.pdbx_strand_id
1 'polypeptide(L)' 'MISREEVMTIQILYQQGYSQRAIAKELGISRNTVKRYLQNNFNEPKYSARTAKHSKL' A
#
# COMPACT_ATOMS: atom_id res chain seq x y z
N MET A 1 1.42 5.54 -8.53
CA MET A 1 0.40 6.11 -7.61
C MET A 1 -0.67 5.04 -7.49
N ILE A 2 -1.02 4.59 -6.28
CA ILE A 2 -1.92 3.42 -6.11
C ILE A 2 -3.38 3.88 -6.13
N SER A 3 -4.27 3.25 -6.90
CA SER A 3 -5.67 3.66 -7.01
C SER A 3 -6.52 3.26 -5.79
N ARG A 4 -7.73 3.82 -5.67
CA ARG A 4 -8.68 3.43 -4.63
C ARG A 4 -9.10 1.96 -4.77
N GLU A 5 -9.21 1.47 -6.00
CA GLU A 5 -9.51 0.07 -6.32
C GLU A 5 -8.41 -0.84 -5.80
N GLU A 6 -7.13 -0.53 -6.10
CA GLU A 6 -5.99 -1.32 -5.62
C GLU A 6 -5.93 -1.38 -4.08
N VAL A 7 -6.30 -0.29 -3.39
CA VAL A 7 -6.38 -0.27 -1.92
C VAL A 7 -7.50 -1.18 -1.41
N MET A 8 -8.67 -1.19 -2.06
CA MET A 8 -9.73 -2.14 -1.73
C MET A 8 -9.29 -3.58 -2.00
N THR A 9 -8.60 -3.85 -3.10
CA THR A 9 -8.08 -5.18 -3.42
C THR A 9 -7.09 -5.66 -2.36
N ILE A 10 -6.21 -4.79 -1.85
CA ILE A 10 -5.32 -5.12 -0.73
C ILE A 10 -6.12 -5.58 0.50
N GLN A 11 -7.19 -4.86 0.86
CA GLN A 11 -8.00 -5.18 2.04
C GLN A 11 -8.74 -6.50 1.87
N ILE A 12 -9.37 -6.73 0.71
CA ILE A 12 -10.10 -7.96 0.40
C ILE A 12 -9.16 -9.17 0.44
N LEU A 13 -8.00 -9.10 -0.23
CA LEU A 13 -7.03 -10.20 -0.23
C LEU A 13 -6.50 -10.48 1.18
N TYR A 14 -6.25 -9.45 1.98
CA TYR A 14 -5.81 -9.65 3.36
C TYR A 14 -6.89 -10.31 4.23
N GLN A 15 -8.15 -9.91 4.09
CA GLN A 15 -9.29 -10.54 4.76
C GLN A 15 -9.49 -12.00 4.34
N GLN A 16 -9.16 -12.34 3.09
CA GLN A 16 -9.14 -13.72 2.59
C GLN A 16 -7.95 -14.55 3.11
N GLY A 17 -7.04 -13.96 3.90
CA GLY A 17 -5.91 -14.66 4.51
C GLY A 17 -4.62 -14.62 3.69
N TYR A 18 -4.55 -13.84 2.60
CA TYR A 18 -3.31 -13.71 1.84
C TYR A 18 -2.25 -12.96 2.64
N SER A 19 -1.01 -13.44 2.57
CA SER A 19 0.13 -12.73 3.17
C SER A 19 0.43 -11.44 2.42
N GLN A 20 1.01 -10.45 3.11
CA GLN A 20 1.44 -9.18 2.49
C GLN A 20 2.38 -9.37 1.28
N ARG A 21 3.16 -10.46 1.26
CA ARG A 21 4.05 -10.81 0.14
C ARG A 21 3.26 -11.34 -1.06
N ALA A 22 2.24 -12.15 -0.83
CA ALA A 22 1.38 -12.65 -1.89
C ALA A 22 0.61 -11.49 -2.56
N ILE A 23 0.02 -10.61 -1.76
CA ILE A 23 -0.68 -9.41 -2.23
C ILE A 23 0.25 -8.50 -3.05
N ALA A 24 1.47 -8.29 -2.57
CA ALA A 24 2.47 -7.49 -3.28
C ALA A 24 2.82 -8.08 -4.66
N LYS A 25 2.94 -9.41 -4.75
CA LYS A 25 3.21 -10.11 -6.01
C LYS A 25 2.02 -10.03 -6.96
N GLU A 26 0.80 -10.19 -6.45
CA GLU A 26 -0.44 -10.14 -7.23
C GLU A 26 -0.66 -8.76 -7.85
N LEU A 27 -0.45 -7.70 -7.06
CA LEU A 27 -0.67 -6.31 -7.49
C LEU A 27 0.55 -5.66 -8.13
N GLY A 28 1.70 -6.33 -8.19
CA GLY A 28 2.94 -5.76 -8.74
C GLY A 28 3.48 -4.56 -7.95
N ILE A 29 3.17 -4.45 -6.66
CA ILE A 29 3.58 -3.33 -5.79
C ILE A 29 4.55 -3.80 -4.70
N SER A 30 5.23 -2.85 -4.04
CA SER A 30 6.11 -3.20 -2.92
C SER A 30 5.32 -3.72 -1.71
N ARG A 31 5.88 -4.70 -0.98
CA ARG A 31 5.35 -5.14 0.33
C ARG A 31 5.16 -3.99 1.31
N ASN A 32 6.03 -2.99 1.28
CA ASN A 32 5.94 -1.82 2.15
C ASN A 32 4.70 -0.97 1.84
N THR A 33 4.30 -0.93 0.56
CA THR A 33 3.03 -0.31 0.14
C THR A 33 1.86 -1.05 0.75
N VAL A 34 1.80 -2.38 0.61
CA VAL A 34 0.75 -3.22 1.21
C VAL A 34 0.67 -3.01 2.72
N LYS A 35 1.80 -3.11 3.44
CA LYS A 35 1.87 -2.88 4.89
C LYS A 35 1.28 -1.52 5.28
N ARG A 36 1.65 -0.45 4.58
CA ARG A 36 1.18 0.91 4.87
C ARG A 36 -0.33 1.04 4.74
N TYR A 37 -0.94 0.43 3.71
CA TYR A 37 -2.40 0.50 3.51
C TYR A 37 -3.18 -0.37 4.49
N LEU A 38 -2.61 -1.50 4.93
CA LEU A 38 -3.22 -2.34 5.96
C LEU A 38 -3.17 -1.70 7.36
N GLN A 39 -2.07 -1.04 7.72
CA GLN A 39 -1.90 -0.47 9.07
C GLN A 39 -2.79 0.75 9.34
N ASN A 40 -3.05 1.54 8.32
CA ASN A 40 -3.67 2.85 8.51
C ASN A 40 -5.18 2.86 8.27
N ASN A 41 -5.82 1.69 8.06
CA ASN A 41 -7.26 1.56 7.71
C ASN A 41 -7.70 2.60 6.66
N PHE A 42 -6.84 2.86 5.67
CA PHE A 42 -7.14 3.84 4.65
C PHE A 42 -8.21 3.28 3.73
N ASN A 43 -9.45 3.74 3.88
CA ASN A 43 -10.47 3.58 2.84
C ASN A 43 -10.22 4.51 1.64
N GLU A 44 -9.27 5.44 1.76
CA GLU A 44 -8.97 6.42 0.73
C GLU A 44 -7.46 6.68 0.63
N PRO A 45 -6.85 6.48 -0.54
CA PRO A 45 -5.45 6.81 -0.74
C PRO A 45 -5.25 8.33 -0.69
N LYS A 46 -4.78 8.85 0.45
CA LYS A 46 -4.32 10.24 0.54
C LYS A 46 -2.89 10.34 -0.01
N TYR A 47 -2.76 10.94 -1.18
CA TYR A 47 -1.46 11.23 -1.79
C TYR A 47 -0.94 12.56 -1.26
N SER A 48 -0.18 12.53 -0.16
CA SER A 48 0.66 13.69 0.18
C SER A 48 1.92 13.66 -0.67
N ALA A 49 2.33 14.82 -1.17
CA ALA A 49 3.64 14.95 -1.82
C ALA A 49 4.73 14.48 -0.83
N ARG A 50 5.67 13.65 -1.30
CA ARG A 50 6.82 13.25 -0.48
C ARG A 50 7.57 14.52 -0.11
N THR A 51 7.70 14.80 1.19
CA THR A 51 8.56 15.89 1.66
C THR A 51 9.98 15.64 1.17
N ALA A 52 10.57 16.65 0.54
CA ALA A 52 11.95 16.57 0.08
C ALA A 52 12.85 16.37 1.31
N LYS A 53 13.52 15.21 1.38
CA LYS A 53 14.55 15.00 2.39
C LYS A 53 15.79 15.78 1.97
N HIS A 54 16.32 16.64 2.84
CA HIS A 54 17.68 17.14 2.68
C HIS A 54 18.63 15.94 2.69
N SER A 55 19.23 15.62 1.54
CA SER A 55 20.36 14.72 1.47
C SER A 55 21.55 15.42 2.10
N LYS A 56 22.14 14.83 3.15
CA LYS A 56 23.47 15.26 3.60
C LYS A 56 24.46 14.94 2.48
N LEU A 57 25.15 15.98 1.99
CA LEU A 57 26.41 15.88 1.27
C LEU A 57 27.54 15.72 2.29
#